data_AF-A0A849RZJ8-F1
#
_entry.id   AF-A0A849RZJ8-F1
#
_cell.length_a   1.000
_cell.length_b   1.000
_cell.length_c   1.000
_cell.angle_alpha   90.00
_cell.angle_beta   90.00
_cell.angle_gamma   90.00
#
_symmetry.space_group_name_H-M   'P 1'
#
loop_
_entity.id
_entity.type
_entity.pdbx_description
1 polymer ?
#
loop_
_entity_poly.entity_id
_entity_poly.type
_entity_poly.pdbx_seq_one_letter_code
_entity_poly.pdbx_strand_id
1 'polypeptide(L)' 'FEVKYDLTKGSQATHVHAYVDGEYQKGFAGTLKSLSKGTHKVTVTGATKDHDPVMATHSVTVDVQ' A
#
# COMPACT_ATOMS: atom_id res chain seq x y z
N PHE A 1 0.18 1.12 12.04
CA PHE A 1 0.68 -0.26 12.19
C PHE A 1 1.64 -0.59 11.04
N GLU A 2 2.46 -1.62 11.20
CA GLU A 2 3.36 -2.11 10.15
C GLU A 2 2.57 -2.92 9.11
N VAL A 3 2.79 -2.64 7.84
CA VAL A 3 2.25 -3.40 6.71
C VAL A 3 3.36 -4.27 6.16
N LYS A 4 3.25 -5.58 6.39
CA LYS A 4 4.14 -6.57 5.78
C LYS A 4 3.58 -6.98 4.42
N TYR A 5 4.45 -7.00 3.42
CA TYR A 5 4.12 -7.44 2.07
C TYR A 5 5.33 -8.10 1.43
N ASP A 6 5.08 -9.09 0.58
CA ASP A 6 6.07 -9.66 -0.30
C ASP A 6 5.79 -9.19 -1.72
N LEU A 7 6.71 -8.39 -2.27
CA LEU A 7 6.67 -8.01 -3.67
C LEU A 7 7.59 -8.95 -4.45
N THR A 8 7.01 -9.86 -5.22
CA THR A 8 7.76 -10.56 -6.26
C THR A 8 8.15 -9.55 -7.33
N LYS A 9 9.41 -9.11 -7.32
CA LYS A 9 9.94 -8.18 -8.33
C LYS A 9 9.92 -8.86 -9.69
N GLY A 10 8.95 -8.49 -10.52
CA GLY A 10 8.89 -8.83 -11.94
C GLY A 10 9.71 -7.85 -12.79
N SER A 11 9.50 -7.84 -14.10
CA SER A 11 10.19 -6.94 -15.03
C SER A 11 9.86 -5.44 -14.84
N GLN A 12 8.74 -5.13 -14.17
CA GLN A 12 8.18 -3.78 -14.10
C GLN A 12 8.12 -3.20 -12.68
N ALA A 13 7.75 -3.99 -11.67
CA ALA A 13 7.54 -3.50 -10.30
C ALA A 13 8.84 -3.42 -9.49
N THR A 14 9.15 -2.25 -8.95
CA THR A 14 10.34 -2.00 -8.12
C THR A 14 10.01 -1.75 -6.66
N HIS A 15 8.85 -1.16 -6.38
CA HIS A 15 8.32 -0.87 -5.05
C HIS A 15 6.79 -0.91 -5.06
N VAL A 16 6.15 -0.52 -3.94
CA VAL A 16 4.69 -0.41 -3.82
C VAL A 16 4.26 1.00 -3.44
N HIS A 17 3.07 1.38 -3.86
CA HIS A 17 2.30 2.51 -3.33
C HIS A 17 1.21 1.97 -2.41
N ALA A 18 0.98 2.65 -1.29
CA ALA A 18 -0.09 2.31 -0.37
C ALA A 18 -1.23 3.33 -0.45
N TYR A 19 -2.44 2.86 -0.25
CA TYR A 19 -3.66 3.66 -0.21
C TYR A 19 -4.49 3.24 1.00
N VAL A 20 -5.09 4.21 1.68
CA VAL A 20 -6.04 3.99 2.78
C VAL A 20 -7.36 4.59 2.33
N ASP A 21 -8.40 3.76 2.23
CA ASP A 21 -9.73 4.17 1.74
C ASP A 21 -9.71 4.87 0.38
N GLY A 22 -8.71 4.55 -0.45
CA GLY A 22 -8.46 5.16 -1.76
C GLY A 22 -7.51 6.36 -1.74
N GLU A 23 -7.13 6.87 -0.58
CA GLU A 23 -6.19 8.00 -0.46
C GLU A 23 -4.75 7.53 -0.49
N TYR A 24 -3.96 8.10 -1.41
CA TYR A 24 -2.54 7.77 -1.57
C TYR A 24 -1.69 8.20 -0.37
N GLN A 25 -0.93 7.26 0.17
CA GLN A 25 -0.03 7.46 1.30
C GLN A 25 1.36 7.80 0.80
N LYS A 26 1.59 9.09 0.52
CA LYS A 26 2.87 9.59 0.00
C LYS A 26 4.03 9.26 0.95
N GLY A 27 5.11 8.72 0.41
CA GLY A 27 6.31 8.37 1.18
C GLY A 27 6.14 7.11 2.03
N PHE A 28 5.14 6.28 1.74
CA PHE A 28 4.96 5.00 2.40
C PHE A 28 6.22 4.14 2.28
N ALA A 29 6.77 3.76 3.43
CA ALA A 29 7.96 2.93 3.57
C ALA A 29 7.68 1.69 4.44
N GLY A 30 6.45 1.14 4.35
CA GLY A 30 6.04 -0.06 5.09
C GLY A 30 5.24 0.19 6.36
N THR A 31 5.04 1.45 6.79
CA THR A 31 4.25 1.78 7.98
C THR A 31 3.15 2.78 7.66
N LEU A 32 1.93 2.50 8.14
CA LEU A 32 0.82 3.45 8.18
C LEU A 32 0.74 4.10 9.56
N LYS A 33 0.63 5.43 9.60
CA LYS A 33 0.56 6.23 10.83
C LYS A 33 -0.77 7.00 10.88
N SER A 34 -1.21 7.30 12.09
CA SER A 34 -2.34 8.22 12.33
C SER A 34 -3.68 7.82 11.70
N LEU A 35 -3.95 6.52 11.59
CA LEU A 35 -5.28 6.06 11.20
C LEU A 35 -6.27 6.33 12.33
N SER A 36 -7.42 6.89 11.98
CA SER A 36 -8.54 7.06 12.91
C SER A 36 -9.06 5.71 13.40
N LYS A 37 -9.82 5.72 14.50
CA LYS A 37 -10.57 4.54 14.93
C LYS A 37 -11.63 4.18 13.88
N GLY A 38 -11.81 2.90 13.65
CA GLY A 38 -12.78 2.36 12.71
C GLY A 38 -12.17 1.44 11.66
N THR A 39 -13.02 1.00 10.74
CA THR A 39 -12.66 0.09 9.67
C THR A 39 -12.09 0.85 8.46
N HIS A 40 -10.92 0.44 8.01
CA HIS A 40 -10.21 1.03 6.88
C HIS A 40 -9.83 -0.05 5.85
N LYS A 41 -9.91 0.28 4.56
CA LYS A 41 -9.38 -0.56 3.48
C LYS A 41 -7.99 -0.09 3.11
N VAL A 42 -6.99 -0.93 3.39
CA VAL A 42 -5.62 -0.71 2.95
C VAL A 42 -5.40 -1.42 1.63
N THR A 43 -4.90 -0.70 0.64
CA THR A 43 -4.53 -1.25 -0.67
C THR A 43 -3.06 -1.00 -0.92
N VAL A 44 -2.34 -2.02 -1.38
CA VAL A 44 -0.96 -1.92 -1.87
C VAL A 44 -0.93 -2.26 -3.35
N THR A 45 -0.30 -1.41 -4.14
CA THR A 45 -0.17 -1.57 -5.59
C THR A 45 1.29 -1.48 -5.98
N GLY A 46 1.79 -2.42 -6.77
CA GLY A 46 3.14 -2.35 -7.30
C GLY A 46 3.33 -1.12 -8.18
N ALA A 47 4.53 -0.55 -8.20
CA ALA A 47 4.88 0.61 -9.02
C ALA A 47 6.25 0.43 -9.69
N THR A 48 6.43 1.07 -10.84
CA THR A 48 7.71 1.15 -11.55
C THR A 48 8.67 2.11 -10.85
N LYS A 49 9.93 2.19 -11.33
CA LYS A 49 10.90 3.18 -10.83
C LYS A 49 10.44 4.64 -11.03
N ASP A 50 9.58 4.88 -12.01
CA ASP A 50 9.08 6.21 -12.38
C ASP A 50 7.75 6.54 -11.69
N HIS A 51 7.36 5.74 -10.69
CA HIS A 51 6.12 5.86 -9.91
C HIS A 51 4.82 5.58 -10.68
N ASP A 52 4.89 4.91 -11.84
CA ASP A 52 3.70 4.44 -12.54
C ASP A 52 3.16 3.16 -11.87
N PRO A 53 1.84 3.05 -11.61
CA PRO A 53 1.25 1.84 -11.05
C PRO A 53 1.27 0.70 -12.07
N VAL A 54 1.50 -0.53 -11.59
CA VAL A 54 1.33 -1.76 -12.37
C VAL A 54 0.06 -2.51 -11.94
N MET A 55 -0.34 -3.53 -12.70
CA MET A 55 -1.58 -4.30 -12.42
C MET A 55 -1.58 -5.06 -11.09
N ALA A 56 -0.43 -5.36 -10.50
CA ALA A 56 -0.33 -6.11 -9.25
C ALA A 56 -0.84 -5.25 -8.08
N THR A 57 -2.02 -5.59 -7.55
CA THR A 57 -2.66 -4.90 -6.43
C THR A 57 -3.25 -5.89 -5.44
N HIS A 58 -3.27 -5.53 -4.16
CA HIS A 58 -3.89 -6.32 -3.11
C HIS A 58 -4.52 -5.40 -2.05
N SER A 59 -5.66 -5.81 -1.50
CA SER A 59 -6.36 -5.04 -0.47
C SER A 59 -6.66 -5.90 0.76
N VAL A 60 -6.55 -5.29 1.93
CA VAL A 60 -6.97 -5.86 3.21
C VAL A 60 -7.84 -4.86 3.96
N THR A 61 -8.76 -5.37 4.76
CA THR A 61 -9.54 -4.55 5.69
C THR A 61 -8.91 -4.65 7.06
N VAL A 62 -8.68 -3.50 7.68
CA VAL A 62 -8.16 -3.38 9.05
C VAL A 62 -9.18 -2.67 9.92
N ASP A 63 -9.33 -3.13 11.16
CA ASP A 63 -10.14 -2.45 12.18
C ASP A 63 -9.20 -1.83 13.20
N VAL A 64 -9.27 -0.51 13.36
CA VAL A 64 -8.42 0.26 14.29
C VAL A 64 -9.25 0.59 15.53
N GLN A 65 -8.80 0.14 16.69
CA GLN A 65 -9.48 0.30 17.99
C GLN A 65 -8.94 1.44 18.84
#